data_AF-A0A7V8SWV8-F1
#
_entry.id   AF-A0A7V8SWV8-F1
#
_cell.length_a   1.000
_cell.length_b   1.000
_cell.length_c   1.000
_cell.angle_alpha   90.00
_cell.angle_beta   90.00
_cell.angle_gamma   90.00
#
_symmetry.space_group_name_H-M   'P 1'
#
loop_
_entity.id
_entity.type
_entity.pdbx_description
1 polymer ?
#
loop_
_entity_poly.entity_id
_entity_poly.type
_entity_poly.pdbx_seq_one_letter_code
_entity_poly.pdbx_strand_id
1 'polypeptide(L)'
;MNKHSYLRAYMAGIAVPTPVLLVVMTAYTVFRLIYHFPVPVERFIVFPMAVVPNAWGLWNVLFVAWRRHVPLSLGLHGVLLPILLAPLGLVASGLLNFSIPGFATHAFPVLGPVVLIVYYLVWKYVVGFLNRVLGLA
;
A
#
# COMPACT_ATOMS: atom_id res chain seq x y z
N MET A 1 23.08 -9.12 16.04
CA MET A 1 21.66 -8.94 15.62
C MET A 1 21.42 -9.15 14.10
N ASN A 2 22.24 -9.94 13.38
CA ASN A 2 22.20 -10.05 11.91
C ASN A 2 21.36 -11.22 11.34
N LYS A 3 20.61 -11.95 12.17
CA LYS A 3 20.09 -13.27 11.77
C LYS A 3 18.81 -13.24 10.91
N HIS A 4 18.09 -12.10 10.85
CA HIS A 4 16.78 -12.02 10.19
C HIS A 4 16.59 -10.74 9.34
N SER A 5 17.47 -10.49 8.37
CA SER A 5 17.39 -9.31 7.49
C SER A 5 16.04 -9.20 6.76
N TYR A 6 15.48 -10.31 6.28
CA TYR A 6 14.20 -10.31 5.57
C TYR A 6 13.00 -10.05 6.47
N LEU A 7 12.98 -10.60 7.69
CA LEU A 7 11.91 -10.29 8.65
C LEU A 7 11.89 -8.81 9.00
N ARG A 8 13.08 -8.21 9.20
CA ARG A 8 13.23 -6.79 9.48
C ARG A 8 12.77 -5.92 8.30
N ALA A 9 13.08 -6.33 7.08
CA ALA A 9 12.59 -5.66 5.87
C ALA A 9 11.06 -5.74 5.79
N TYR A 10 10.47 -6.91 6.07
CA TYR A 10 9.03 -7.07 6.09
C TYR A 10 8.39 -6.16 7.15
N MET A 11 8.93 -6.12 8.37
CA MET A 11 8.46 -5.25 9.45
C MET A 11 8.54 -3.76 9.09
N ALA A 12 9.63 -3.31 8.46
CA ALA A 12 9.73 -1.94 7.96
C ALA A 12 8.71 -1.62 6.86
N GLY A 13 8.39 -2.59 6.01
CA GLY A 13 7.40 -2.42 4.96
C GLY A 13 5.97 -2.30 5.50
N ILE A 14 5.58 -3.12 6.47
CA ILE A 14 4.20 -3.07 7.03
C ILE A 14 3.96 -1.88 7.95
N ALA A 15 5.02 -1.31 8.56
CA ALA A 15 4.91 -0.27 9.59
C ALA A 15 4.16 0.99 9.14
N VAL A 16 4.16 1.29 7.84
CA VAL A 16 3.46 2.45 7.25
C VAL A 16 1.98 2.15 6.93
N PRO A 17 1.64 1.10 6.16
CA PRO A 17 0.25 0.83 5.81
C PRO A 17 -0.60 0.46 7.02
N THR A 18 -0.07 -0.18 8.06
CA THR A 18 -0.84 -0.56 9.25
C THR A 18 -1.53 0.62 9.95
N PRO A 19 -0.82 1.70 10.37
CA PRO A 19 -1.47 2.86 10.97
C PRO A 19 -2.36 3.64 9.99
N VAL A 20 -1.99 3.71 8.71
CA VAL A 20 -2.82 4.36 7.68
C VAL A 20 -4.17 3.67 7.56
N LEU A 21 -4.18 2.33 7.53
CA LEU A 21 -5.42 1.55 7.46
C LEU A 21 -6.28 1.72 8.71
N LEU A 22 -5.69 1.88 9.89
CA LEU A 22 -6.44 2.22 11.10
C LEU A 22 -7.16 3.57 10.96
N VAL A 23 -6.48 4.59 10.44
CA VAL A 23 -7.10 5.90 10.18
C VAL A 23 -8.22 5.79 9.14
N VAL A 24 -8.01 5.02 8.07
CA VAL A 24 -9.04 4.76 7.05
C VAL A 24 -10.23 4.04 7.67
N MET A 25 -10.02 3.09 8.59
CA MET A 25 -11.10 2.42 9.31
C MET A 25 -11.89 3.39 10.15
N THR A 26 -11.22 4.24 10.92
CA THR A 26 -11.88 5.23 11.76
C THR A 26 -12.72 6.19 10.94
N ALA A 27 -12.15 6.75 9.86
CA ALA A 27 -12.86 7.64 8.96
C ALA A 27 -14.11 6.94 8.36
N TYR A 28 -13.95 5.69 7.92
CA TYR A 28 -15.07 4.91 7.42
C TYR A 28 -16.16 4.68 8.47
N THR A 29 -15.81 4.28 9.69
CA THR A 29 -16.76 4.08 10.79
C THR A 29 -17.56 5.35 11.06
N VAL A 30 -16.92 6.52 11.02
CA VAL A 30 -17.58 7.83 11.12
C VAL A 30 -18.56 8.04 9.96
N PHE A 31 -18.13 7.86 8.71
CA PHE A 31 -19.01 8.00 7.54
C PHE A 31 -20.20 7.03 7.56
N ARG A 32 -19.99 5.81 8.04
CA ARG A 32 -21.04 4.79 8.09
C ARG A 32 -22.03 5.03 9.23
N LEU A 33 -21.55 5.28 10.45
CA LEU A 33 -22.40 5.36 11.63
C LEU A 33 -23.04 6.74 11.79
N ILE A 34 -22.33 7.82 11.42
CA ILE A 34 -22.83 9.19 11.57
C ILE A 34 -23.57 9.62 10.29
N TYR A 35 -22.94 9.45 9.13
CA TYR A 35 -23.46 9.95 7.85
C TYR A 35 -24.27 8.92 7.05
N HIS A 36 -24.49 7.71 7.59
CA HIS A 36 -25.34 6.66 7.01
C HIS A 36 -24.98 6.30 5.54
N PHE A 37 -23.69 6.38 5.19
CA PHE A 37 -23.25 6.20 3.81
C PHE A 37 -23.41 4.72 3.35
N PRO A 38 -24.10 4.44 2.23
CA PRO A 38 -24.53 3.08 1.84
C PRO A 38 -23.46 2.29 1.09
N VAL A 39 -22.20 2.29 1.54
CA VAL A 39 -21.11 1.51 0.91
C VAL A 39 -20.91 0.16 1.62
N PRO A 40 -20.89 -0.97 0.88
CA PRO A 40 -20.68 -2.31 1.45
C PRO A 40 -19.25 -2.49 1.99
N VAL A 41 -19.15 -2.86 3.27
CA VAL A 41 -17.92 -2.87 4.07
C VAL A 41 -16.97 -3.99 3.64
N GLU A 42 -17.51 -5.20 3.44
CA GLU A 42 -16.70 -6.43 3.32
C GLU A 42 -15.82 -6.41 2.07
N ARG A 43 -16.24 -5.69 1.04
CA ARG A 43 -15.62 -5.74 -0.29
C ARG A 43 -14.62 -4.61 -0.51
N PHE A 44 -14.93 -3.42 0.00
CA PHE A 44 -14.10 -2.22 -0.24
C PHE A 44 -12.95 -2.07 0.74
N ILE A 45 -13.02 -2.72 1.90
CA ILE A 45 -12.17 -2.38 3.02
C ILE A 45 -11.37 -3.56 3.54
N VAL A 46 -12.01 -4.72 3.69
CA VAL A 46 -11.35 -5.94 4.18
C VAL A 46 -10.27 -6.40 3.21
N PHE A 47 -10.54 -6.32 1.89
CA PHE A 47 -9.57 -6.73 0.88
C PHE A 47 -8.31 -5.85 0.86
N PRO A 48 -8.40 -4.49 0.78
CA PRO A 48 -7.21 -3.65 0.93
C PRO A 48 -6.48 -3.85 2.25
N MET A 49 -7.21 -4.03 3.36
CA MET A 49 -6.57 -4.22 4.66
C MET A 49 -5.75 -5.52 4.75
N ALA A 50 -6.21 -6.58 4.11
CA ALA A 50 -5.47 -7.85 4.08
C ALA A 50 -4.32 -7.81 3.06
N VAL A 51 -4.53 -7.22 1.89
CA VAL A 51 -3.57 -7.32 0.78
C VAL A 51 -2.49 -6.24 0.85
N VAL A 52 -2.84 -4.99 1.15
CA VAL A 52 -1.92 -3.84 1.05
C VAL A 52 -0.73 -3.94 2.00
N PRO A 53 -0.90 -4.24 3.31
CA PRO A 53 0.24 -4.37 4.22
C PRO A 53 1.17 -5.50 3.81
N ASN A 54 0.60 -6.66 3.48
CA ASN A 54 1.37 -7.83 3.08
C ASN A 54 2.15 -7.57 1.77
N ALA A 55 1.52 -6.92 0.79
CA ALA A 55 2.17 -6.51 -0.44
C ALA A 55 3.32 -5.53 -0.16
N TRP A 56 3.11 -4.53 0.69
CA TRP A 56 4.17 -3.59 1.10
C TRP A 56 5.35 -4.28 1.77
N GLY A 57 5.06 -5.14 2.76
CA GLY A 57 6.06 -5.91 3.49
C GLY A 57 6.88 -6.79 2.55
N LEU A 58 6.22 -7.58 1.70
CA LEU A 58 6.87 -8.48 0.74
C LEU A 58 7.68 -7.70 -0.30
N TRP A 59 7.15 -6.57 -0.79
CA TRP A 59 7.82 -5.74 -1.77
C TRP A 59 9.11 -5.11 -1.23
N ASN A 60 9.13 -4.76 0.06
CA ASN A 60 10.34 -4.29 0.73
C ASN A 60 11.36 -5.42 0.96
N VAL A 61 10.91 -6.64 1.25
CA VAL A 61 11.78 -7.84 1.29
C VAL A 61 12.45 -8.07 -0.07
N LEU A 62 11.66 -8.03 -1.15
CA LEU A 62 12.16 -8.17 -2.52
C LEU A 62 13.18 -7.08 -2.87
N PHE A 63 12.94 -5.84 -2.45
CA PHE A 63 13.90 -4.76 -2.61
C PHE A 63 15.24 -5.09 -1.93
N VAL A 64 15.20 -5.49 -0.66
CA VAL A 64 16.43 -5.80 0.10
C VAL A 64 17.18 -7.00 -0.48
N ALA A 65 16.45 -8.01 -1.00
CA ALA A 65 17.04 -9.14 -1.69
C ALA A 65 17.70 -8.73 -3.02
N TRP A 66 17.00 -7.92 -3.83
CA TRP A 66 17.45 -7.51 -5.16
C TRP A 66 18.56 -6.46 -5.11
N ARG A 67 18.57 -5.57 -4.10
CA ARG A 67 19.55 -4.48 -3.96
C ARG A 67 21.00 -4.97 -3.94
N ARG A 68 21.25 -6.21 -3.50
CA ARG A 68 22.58 -6.84 -3.57
C ARG A 68 23.11 -7.01 -4.99
N HIS A 69 22.21 -7.09 -5.98
CA HIS A 69 22.55 -7.31 -7.38
C HIS A 69 22.36 -6.06 -8.25
N VAL A 70 21.46 -5.12 -7.88
CA VAL A 70 21.20 -3.90 -8.66
C VAL A 70 21.01 -2.69 -7.74
N PRO A 71 21.73 -1.56 -7.96
CA PRO A 71 21.58 -0.33 -7.18
C PRO A 71 20.33 0.46 -7.63
N LEU A 72 19.14 -0.13 -7.49
CA LEU A 72 17.87 0.52 -7.76
C LEU A 72 17.49 1.49 -6.64
N SER A 73 16.95 2.65 -7.00
CA SER A 73 16.42 3.58 -5.99
C SER A 73 15.15 3.02 -5.34
N LEU A 74 15.08 3.07 -4.01
CA LEU A 74 13.96 2.53 -3.23
C LEU A 74 12.62 3.13 -3.68
N GLY A 75 12.58 4.43 -4.00
CA GLY A 75 11.36 5.10 -4.46
C GLY A 75 10.86 4.60 -5.82
N LEU A 76 11.75 4.36 -6.78
CA LEU A 76 11.37 3.80 -8.08
C LEU A 76 10.84 2.38 -7.94
N HIS A 77 11.49 1.56 -7.10
CA HIS A 77 10.98 0.24 -6.76
C HIS A 77 9.60 0.32 -6.13
N GLY A 78 9.39 1.24 -5.18
CA GLY A 78 8.09 1.48 -4.56
C GLY A 78 6.97 1.76 -5.56
N VAL A 79 7.20 2.64 -6.54
CA VAL A 79 6.19 3.05 -7.54
C VAL A 79 5.74 1.90 -8.45
N LEU A 80 6.59 0.89 -8.67
CA LEU A 80 6.20 -0.29 -9.42
C LEU A 80 5.09 -1.08 -8.71
N LEU A 81 5.01 -1.03 -7.38
CA LEU A 81 3.99 -1.79 -6.64
C LEU A 81 2.55 -1.30 -6.95
N PRO A 82 2.20 -0.01 -6.87
CA PRO A 82 0.90 0.48 -7.33
C PRO A 82 0.62 0.22 -8.80
N ILE A 83 1.64 0.33 -9.67
CA ILE A 83 1.51 0.07 -11.11
C ILE A 83 1.14 -1.40 -11.38
N LEU A 84 1.62 -2.33 -10.56
CA LEU A 84 1.25 -3.75 -10.63
C LEU A 84 -0.09 -4.04 -9.94
N LEU A 85 -0.32 -3.44 -8.76
CA LEU A 85 -1.53 -3.68 -7.96
C LEU A 85 -2.79 -3.08 -8.59
N ALA A 86 -2.70 -1.94 -9.28
CA ALA A 86 -3.84 -1.29 -9.91
C ALA A 86 -4.51 -2.17 -10.99
N PRO A 87 -3.80 -2.69 -12.02
CA PRO A 87 -4.40 -3.59 -13.00
C PRO A 87 -4.83 -4.92 -12.38
N LEU A 88 -4.07 -5.47 -11.43
CA LEU A 88 -4.49 -6.68 -10.70
C LEU A 88 -5.79 -6.45 -9.93
N GLY A 89 -5.95 -5.29 -9.30
CA GLY A 89 -7.18 -4.88 -8.62
C GLY A 89 -8.36 -4.74 -9.57
N LEU A 90 -8.14 -4.19 -10.77
CA LEU A 90 -9.18 -4.10 -11.81
C LEU A 90 -9.61 -5.49 -12.28
N VAL A 91 -8.66 -6.37 -12.59
CA VAL A 91 -8.96 -7.76 -13.00
C VAL A 91 -9.70 -8.50 -11.88
N ALA A 92 -9.22 -8.40 -10.64
CA ALA A 92 -9.87 -9.01 -9.49
C ALA A 92 -11.29 -8.47 -9.29
N SER A 93 -11.50 -7.16 -9.48
CA SER A 93 -12.83 -6.56 -9.37
C SER A 93 -13.80 -7.08 -10.45
N GLY A 94 -13.32 -7.28 -11.68
CA GLY A 94 -14.08 -7.88 -12.76
C GLY A 94 -14.45 -9.34 -12.48
N LEU A 95 -13.49 -10.15 -12.02
CA LEU A 95 -13.72 -11.57 -11.71
C LEU A 95 -14.63 -11.78 -10.50
N LEU A 96 -14.54 -10.90 -9.50
CA LEU A 96 -15.32 -10.98 -8.26
C LEU A 96 -16.65 -10.21 -8.30
N ASN A 97 -17.01 -9.64 -9.47
CA ASN A 97 -18.19 -8.80 -9.67
C ASN A 97 -18.29 -7.65 -8.63
N PHE A 98 -17.17 -6.99 -8.37
CA PHE A 98 -17.15 -5.77 -7.57
C PHE A 98 -17.48 -4.58 -8.45
N SER A 99 -18.57 -3.88 -8.09
CA SER A 99 -18.95 -2.63 -8.76
C SER A 99 -18.01 -1.53 -8.31
N ILE A 100 -17.31 -0.89 -9.24
CA ILE A 100 -16.53 0.31 -8.98
C ILE A 100 -17.52 1.48 -8.91
N PRO A 101 -17.59 2.24 -7.79
CA PRO A 101 -18.56 3.34 -7.68
C PRO A 101 -18.28 4.40 -8.75
N GLY A 102 -19.31 4.91 -9.43
CA GLY A 102 -19.16 5.90 -10.50
C GLY A 102 -18.48 7.21 -10.08
N PHE A 103 -18.51 7.55 -8.79
CA PHE A 103 -17.73 8.66 -8.24
C PHE A 103 -16.21 8.41 -8.32
N ALA A 104 -15.77 7.17 -8.12
CA ALA A 104 -14.36 6.82 -8.20
C ALA A 104 -13.81 7.06 -9.62
N THR A 105 -14.59 6.78 -10.67
CA THR A 105 -14.20 7.04 -12.06
C THR A 105 -14.00 8.53 -12.39
N HIS A 106 -14.74 9.44 -11.74
CA HIS A 106 -14.57 10.88 -11.93
C HIS A 106 -13.46 11.49 -11.06
N ALA A 107 -13.24 10.95 -9.86
CA ALA A 107 -12.22 11.43 -8.93
C ALA A 107 -10.82 10.89 -9.26
N PHE A 108 -10.73 9.70 -9.85
CA PHE A 108 -9.46 8.99 -10.13
C PHE A 108 -8.48 9.77 -11.03
N PRO A 109 -8.88 10.47 -12.11
CA PRO A 109 -7.94 11.20 -12.97
C PRO A 109 -7.19 12.32 -12.23
N VAL A 110 -7.81 12.90 -11.20
CA VAL A 110 -7.24 14.00 -10.40
C VAL A 110 -6.54 13.47 -9.16
N LEU A 111 -7.18 12.56 -8.41
CA LEU A 111 -6.63 12.03 -7.16
C LEU A 111 -5.55 10.97 -7.40
N GLY A 112 -5.63 10.19 -8.47
CA GLY A 112 -4.70 9.10 -8.77
C GLY A 112 -3.24 9.56 -8.83
N PRO A 113 -2.90 10.57 -9.65
CA PRO A 113 -1.54 11.13 -9.70
C PRO A 113 -1.06 11.66 -8.36
N VAL A 114 -1.91 12.37 -7.61
CA VAL A 114 -1.57 12.93 -6.30
C VAL A 114 -1.27 11.81 -5.30
N VAL A 115 -2.13 10.79 -5.24
CA VAL A 115 -1.94 9.61 -4.38
C VAL A 115 -0.65 8.88 -4.74
N LEU A 116 -0.32 8.74 -6.03
CA LEU A 116 0.94 8.12 -6.47
C LEU A 116 2.17 8.94 -6.06
N ILE A 117 2.11 10.27 -6.11
CA ILE A 117 3.19 11.14 -5.65
C ILE A 117 3.38 10.97 -4.14
N VAL A 118 2.30 11.04 -3.36
CA VAL A 118 2.36 10.82 -1.91
C VAL A 118 2.92 9.44 -1.60
N TYR A 119 2.44 8.41 -2.29
CA TYR A 119 2.94 7.05 -2.18
C TYR A 119 4.45 6.96 -2.43
N TYR A 120 4.94 7.57 -3.52
CA TYR A 120 6.37 7.61 -3.84
C TYR A 120 7.18 8.26 -2.71
N LEU A 121 6.71 9.40 -2.18
CA LEU A 121 7.41 10.12 -1.11
C LEU A 121 7.45 9.29 0.18
N VAL A 122 6.32 8.69 0.56
CA VAL A 122 6.24 7.82 1.74
C VAL A 122 7.21 6.65 1.60
N TRP A 123 7.25 6.02 0.43
CA TRP A 123 8.17 4.91 0.17
C TRP A 123 9.64 5.35 0.20
N LYS A 124 9.97 6.47 -0.44
CA LYS A 124 11.34 7.00 -0.52
C LYS A 124 11.87 7.44 0.84
N TYR A 125 11.06 8.16 1.62
CA TYR A 125 11.51 8.81 2.85
C TYR A 125 11.22 7.98 4.10
N VAL A 126 10.00 7.47 4.26
CA VAL A 126 9.59 6.77 5.49
C VAL A 126 10.11 5.34 5.50
N VAL A 127 9.80 4.55 4.46
CA VAL A 127 10.31 3.16 4.36
C VAL A 127 11.84 3.16 4.25
N GLY A 128 12.41 4.12 3.52
CA GLY A 128 13.86 4.31 3.45
C GLY A 128 14.49 4.63 4.81
N PHE A 129 13.85 5.48 5.61
CA PHE A 129 14.29 5.75 6.98
C PHE A 129 14.23 4.50 7.86
N LEU A 130 13.12 3.75 7.83
CA LEU A 130 12.96 2.53 8.61
C LEU A 130 14.01 1.47 8.22
N ASN A 131 14.28 1.31 6.93
CA ASN A 131 15.33 0.42 6.45
C ASN A 131 16.73 0.85 6.96
N ARG A 132 17.02 2.16 7.04
CA ARG A 132 18.30 2.66 7.62
C ARG A 132 18.39 2.41 9.12
N VAL A 133 17.33 2.67 9.87
CA VAL A 133 17.27 2.39 11.32
C VAL A 133 17.49 0.89 11.58
N LEU A 134 16.99 0.04 10.69
CA LEU A 134 17.23 -1.40 10.74
C LEU A 134 18.55 -1.83 10.08
N GLY A 135 19.43 -0.93 9.68
CA GLY A 135 20.72 -1.30 9.07
C GLY A 135 20.58 -2.18 7.82
N LEU A 136 19.49 -2.03 7.07
CA LEU A 136 19.21 -2.70 5.79
C LEU A 136 19.55 -1.80 4.60
N ALA A 137 19.68 -0.49 4.83
CA ALA A 137 19.88 0.54 3.81
C ALA A 137 21.20 1.30 3.98
#